data_AF-F4H586-F1
#
_entry.id   AF-F4H586-F1
#
_cell.length_a   1.000
_cell.length_b   1.000
_cell.length_c   1.000
_cell.angle_alpha   90.00
_cell.angle_beta   90.00
_cell.angle_gamma   90.00
#
_symmetry.space_group_name_H-M   'P 1'
#
loop_
_entity.id
_entity.type
_entity.pdbx_description
1 polymer ?
#
loop_
_entity_poly.entity_id
_entity_poly.type
_entity_poly.pdbx_seq_one_letter_code
_entity_poly.pdbx_strand_id
1 'polypeptide(L)'
;MANDEAVVPDSFWVDQEELRSAGNRLLELGDRLGDEASRVVAARAPQWGPTALADAGGRFQDRFAHLVRGLSREFDAAGHELRLHAEGYDWTDADIAMRMRTLAERYPT
;
A
#
# COMPACT_ATOMS: atom_id res chain seq x y z
N MET A 1 -30.40 9.04 -37.54
CA MET A 1 -30.13 9.73 -36.26
C MET A 1 -30.06 8.64 -35.20
N ALA A 2 -28.85 8.16 -34.91
CA ALA A 2 -28.63 7.20 -33.84
C ALA A 2 -28.67 7.97 -32.53
N ASN A 3 -29.50 7.52 -31.58
CA ASN A 3 -29.41 7.97 -30.20
C ASN A 3 -28.03 7.58 -29.70
N ASP A 4 -27.21 8.59 -29.43
CA ASP A 4 -26.00 8.49 -28.65
C ASP A 4 -26.47 8.19 -27.22
N GLU A 5 -26.67 6.90 -26.92
CA GLU A 5 -26.85 6.43 -25.55
C GLU A 5 -25.59 6.84 -24.80
N ALA A 6 -25.70 7.92 -24.03
CA ALA A 6 -24.69 8.32 -23.08
C ALA A 6 -24.37 7.10 -22.23
N VAL A 7 -23.19 6.52 -22.47
CA VAL A 7 -22.59 5.53 -21.58
C VAL A 7 -22.37 6.27 -20.26
N VAL A 8 -23.34 6.18 -19.37
CA VAL A 8 -23.13 6.49 -17.96
C VAL A 8 -22.05 5.51 -17.52
N PRO A 9 -20.83 5.96 -17.18
CA PRO A 9 -19.79 5.06 -16.74
C PRO A 9 -20.33 4.29 -15.54
N ASP A 10 -20.22 2.97 -15.57
CA ASP A 10 -20.57 2.11 -14.44
C ASP A 10 -19.79 2.61 -13.20
N SER A 11 -20.49 3.35 -12.35
CA SER A 11 -20.15 3.77 -10.99
C SER A 11 -18.81 4.49 -10.75
N PHE A 12 -18.89 5.73 -10.25
CA PHE A 12 -17.83 6.40 -9.48
C PHE A 12 -17.69 5.80 -8.07
N TRP A 13 -17.74 4.48 -7.94
CA TRP A 13 -17.67 3.80 -6.64
C TRP A 13 -16.25 3.28 -6.42
N VAL A 14 -15.67 3.65 -5.29
CA VAL A 14 -14.37 3.14 -4.86
C VAL A 14 -14.61 2.14 -3.74
N ASP A 15 -14.10 0.93 -3.91
CA ASP A 15 -14.14 -0.09 -2.87
C ASP A 15 -13.15 0.26 -1.76
N GLN A 16 -13.65 0.97 -0.74
CA GLN A 16 -12.87 1.38 0.42
C GLN A 16 -12.35 0.16 1.21
N GLU A 17 -13.08 -0.95 1.22
CA GLU A 17 -12.66 -2.14 1.95
C GLU A 17 -11.54 -2.87 1.21
N GLU A 18 -11.60 -2.92 -0.13
CA GLU A 18 -10.50 -3.39 -0.94
C GLU A 18 -9.24 -2.55 -0.72
N LEU A 19 -9.36 -1.22 -0.68
CA LEU A 19 -8.23 -0.32 -0.40
C LEU A 19 -7.61 -0.56 0.99
N ARG A 20 -8.44 -0.71 2.04
CA ARG A 20 -7.95 -1.04 3.38
C ARG A 20 -7.27 -2.41 3.41
N SER A 21 -7.87 -3.40 2.76
CA SER A 21 -7.34 -4.77 2.67
C SER A 21 -5.99 -4.80 1.95
N ALA A 22 -5.91 -4.13 0.80
CA ALA A 22 -4.67 -3.97 0.04
C ALA A 22 -3.61 -3.25 0.86
N GLY A 23 -3.96 -2.14 1.53
CA GLY A 23 -3.07 -1.41 2.42
C GLY A 23 -2.50 -2.29 3.53
N ASN A 24 -3.35 -3.05 4.24
CA ASN A 24 -2.92 -3.97 5.29
C ASN A 24 -1.99 -5.07 4.77
N ARG A 25 -2.26 -5.62 3.57
CA ARG A 25 -1.39 -6.62 2.95
C ARG A 25 -0.01 -6.05 2.62
N LEU A 26 0.08 -4.80 2.16
CA LEU A 26 1.38 -4.17 1.88
C LEU A 26 2.18 -3.95 3.16
N LEU A 27 1.55 -3.48 4.24
CA LEU A 27 2.19 -3.36 5.55
C LEU A 27 2.75 -4.71 6.04
N GLU A 28 1.93 -5.76 5.96
CA GLU A 28 2.35 -7.11 6.35
C GLU A 28 3.50 -7.66 5.48
N LEU A 29 3.49 -7.35 4.18
CA LEU A 29 4.60 -7.69 3.28
C LEU A 29 5.87 -6.93 3.63
N GLY A 30 5.76 -5.65 3.98
CA GLY A 30 6.87 -4.81 4.46
C GLY A 30 7.57 -5.41 5.67
N ASP A 31 6.78 -5.81 6.67
CA ASP A 31 7.26 -6.46 7.91
C ASP A 31 7.94 -7.80 7.60
N ARG A 32 7.26 -8.69 6.86
CA ARG A 32 7.78 -10.02 6.52
C ARG A 32 9.07 -9.95 5.72
N LEU A 33 9.18 -8.99 4.80
CA LEU A 33 10.36 -8.80 3.99
C LEU A 33 11.58 -8.38 4.84
N GLY A 34 11.37 -7.48 5.81
CA GLY A 34 12.42 -7.06 6.75
C GLY A 34 12.94 -8.21 7.60
N ASP A 35 12.02 -9.02 8.12
CA ASP A 35 12.33 -10.21 8.91
C ASP A 35 13.09 -11.26 8.10
N GLU A 36 12.60 -11.58 6.91
CA GLU A 36 13.19 -12.63 6.07
C GLU A 36 14.58 -12.24 5.57
N ALA A 37 14.78 -10.99 5.16
CA ALA A 37 16.09 -10.52 4.76
C ALA A 37 17.10 -10.55 5.91
N SER A 38 16.67 -10.20 7.12
CA SER A 38 17.52 -10.30 8.32
C SER A 38 17.94 -11.75 8.59
N ARG A 39 17.02 -12.71 8.43
CA ARG A 39 17.30 -14.15 8.57
C ARG A 39 18.25 -14.68 7.51
N VAL A 40 17.99 -14.38 6.24
CA VAL A 40 18.82 -14.87 5.11
C VAL A 40 20.26 -14.37 5.25
N VAL A 41 20.42 -13.11 5.60
CA VAL A 41 21.73 -12.49 5.83
C VAL A 41 22.45 -13.16 7.00
N ALA A 42 21.79 -13.28 8.15
CA ALA A 42 22.38 -13.88 9.35
C ALA A 42 22.78 -15.36 9.14
N ALA A 43 22.00 -16.12 8.38
CA ALA A 43 22.27 -17.53 8.10
C ALA A 43 23.48 -17.74 7.15
N ARG A 44 23.81 -16.76 6.31
CA ARG A 44 24.84 -16.88 5.26
C ARG A 44 26.19 -16.30 5.68
N ALA A 45 26.22 -15.36 6.62
CA ALA A 45 27.45 -14.73 7.11
C ALA A 45 28.56 -15.73 7.53
N PRO A 46 28.26 -16.84 8.24
CA PRO A 46 29.27 -17.82 8.64
C PRO A 46 29.89 -18.62 7.48
N GLN A 47 29.28 -18.58 6.29
CA GLN A 47 29.62 -19.44 5.15
C GLN A 47 30.67 -18.82 4.20
N TRP A 48 31.06 -17.56 4.41
CA TRP A 48 31.88 -16.82 3.45
C TRP A 48 33.38 -17.15 3.47
N GLY A 49 33.83 -18.08 4.32
CA GLY A 49 35.20 -18.60 4.27
C GLY A 49 36.28 -17.53 4.56
N PRO A 50 37.54 -17.74 4.12
CA PRO A 50 38.66 -16.88 4.51
C PRO A 50 38.55 -15.44 3.98
N THR A 51 39.22 -14.54 4.71
CA THR A 51 39.12 -13.07 4.78
C THR A 51 38.68 -12.30 3.53
N ALA A 52 39.21 -12.61 2.34
CA ALA A 52 38.86 -11.87 1.11
C ALA A 52 37.40 -12.12 0.66
N LEU A 53 36.90 -13.33 0.84
CA LEU A 53 35.50 -13.68 0.56
C LEU A 53 34.57 -13.20 1.67
N ALA A 54 35.05 -13.16 2.92
CA ALA A 54 34.33 -12.57 4.04
C ALA A 54 34.06 -11.07 3.82
N ASP A 55 35.05 -10.30 3.36
CA ASP A 55 34.88 -8.87 3.07
C ASP A 55 33.89 -8.60 1.92
N ALA A 56 33.97 -9.41 0.85
CA ALA A 56 33.02 -9.31 -0.27
C ALA A 56 31.60 -9.69 0.17
N GLY A 57 31.47 -10.74 0.98
CA GLY A 57 30.23 -11.17 1.58
C GLY A 57 29.61 -10.11 2.48
N GLY A 58 30.41 -9.47 3.34
CA GLY A 58 29.96 -8.37 4.21
C GLY A 58 29.38 -7.21 3.42
N ARG A 59 30.11 -6.74 2.39
CA ARG A 59 29.61 -5.68 1.49
C ARG A 59 28.33 -6.07 0.76
N PHE A 60 28.20 -7.33 0.35
CA PHE A 60 26.97 -7.83 -0.26
C PHE A 60 25.82 -7.80 0.76
N GLN A 61 26.04 -8.28 1.98
CA GLN A 61 25.04 -8.26 3.05
C GLN A 61 24.59 -6.84 3.38
N ASP A 62 25.51 -5.89 3.49
CA ASP A 62 25.17 -4.50 3.80
C ASP A 62 24.30 -3.89 2.69
N ARG A 63 24.68 -4.13 1.42
CA ARG A 63 23.92 -3.63 0.28
C ARG A 63 22.55 -4.31 0.16
N PHE A 64 22.48 -5.62 0.37
CA PHE A 64 21.23 -6.35 0.35
C PHE A 64 20.30 -5.88 1.47
N ALA A 65 20.80 -5.74 2.70
CA ALA A 65 20.04 -5.23 3.83
C ALA A 65 19.55 -3.79 3.58
N HIS A 66 20.39 -2.94 2.99
CA HIS A 66 19.99 -1.58 2.62
C HIS A 66 18.83 -1.57 1.61
N LEU A 67 18.93 -2.37 0.53
CA LEU A 67 17.91 -2.47 -0.50
C LEU A 67 16.59 -3.02 0.05
N VAL A 68 16.65 -4.07 0.87
CA VAL A 68 15.45 -4.65 1.47
C VAL A 68 14.79 -3.68 2.45
N ARG A 69 15.56 -2.99 3.32
CA ARG A 69 15.00 -1.94 4.17
C ARG A 69 14.37 -0.81 3.36
N GLY A 70 14.96 -0.47 2.21
CA GLY A 70 14.37 0.47 1.26
C GLY A 70 13.02 0.00 0.77
N LEU A 71 12.95 -1.22 0.23
CA LEU A 71 11.72 -1.81 -0.30
C LEU A 71 10.63 -1.99 0.78
N SER A 72 11.01 -2.39 2.00
CA SER A 72 10.11 -2.49 3.16
C SER A 72 9.47 -1.11 3.47
N ARG A 73 10.25 -0.03 3.47
CA ARG A 73 9.71 1.33 3.65
C ARG A 73 8.77 1.77 2.53
N GLU A 74 9.04 1.38 1.28
CA GLU A 74 8.14 1.65 0.15
C GLU A 74 6.80 0.91 0.32
N PHE A 75 6.83 -0.34 0.78
CA PHE A 75 5.62 -1.08 1.13
C PHE A 75 4.85 -0.43 2.27
N ASP A 76 5.55 0.06 3.30
CA ASP A 76 4.92 0.78 4.42
C ASP A 76 4.24 2.07 3.93
N ALA A 77 4.94 2.87 3.13
CA ALA A 77 4.43 4.11 2.59
C ALA A 77 3.18 3.87 1.72
N ALA A 78 3.23 2.93 0.79
CA ALA A 78 2.09 2.58 -0.06
C ALA A 78 0.92 2.01 0.77
N GLY A 79 1.21 1.18 1.77
CA GLY A 79 0.20 0.62 2.67
C GLY A 79 -0.54 1.71 3.46
N HIS A 80 0.18 2.70 3.97
CA HIS A 80 -0.40 3.86 4.63
C HIS A 80 -1.19 4.75 3.67
N GLU A 81 -0.68 5.01 2.47
CA GLU A 81 -1.35 5.83 1.45
C GLU A 81 -2.70 5.24 1.06
N LEU A 82 -2.79 3.93 0.81
CA LEU A 82 -4.05 3.26 0.50
C LEU A 82 -5.08 3.37 1.63
N ARG A 83 -4.63 3.25 2.88
CA ARG A 83 -5.51 3.41 4.06
C ARG A 83 -6.01 4.84 4.20
N LEU A 84 -5.14 5.83 4.01
CA LEU A 84 -5.51 7.24 4.03
C LEU A 84 -6.51 7.58 2.92
N HIS A 85 -6.35 7.00 1.73
CA HIS A 85 -7.32 7.16 0.66
C HIS A 85 -8.68 6.55 1.01
N ALA A 86 -8.71 5.34 1.57
CA ALA A 86 -9.96 4.72 2.02
C ALA A 86 -10.70 5.61 3.04
N GLU A 87 -9.97 6.14 4.02
CA GLU A 87 -10.53 7.10 5.00
C GLU A 87 -11.01 8.38 4.31
N GLY A 88 -10.25 8.93 3.35
CA GLY A 88 -10.64 10.11 2.59
C GLY A 88 -11.95 9.93 1.81
N TYR A 89 -12.19 8.73 1.27
CA TYR A 89 -13.46 8.39 0.63
C TYR A 89 -14.60 8.28 1.65
N ASP A 90 -14.38 7.69 2.84
CA ASP A 90 -15.40 7.66 3.92
C ASP A 90 -15.87 9.09 4.29
N TRP A 91 -14.93 10.01 4.43
CA TRP A 91 -15.21 11.43 4.73
C TRP A 91 -16.01 12.10 3.62
N THR A 92 -15.63 11.85 2.36
CA THR A 92 -16.27 12.44 1.19
C THR A 92 -17.71 11.93 1.05
N ASP A 93 -17.93 10.63 1.22
CA ASP A 93 -19.26 10.02 1.14
C ASP A 93 -20.19 10.56 2.24
N ALA A 94 -19.67 10.74 3.46
CA ALA A 94 -20.42 11.32 4.57
C ALA A 94 -20.83 12.78 4.31
N ASP A 95 -19.92 13.61 3.77
CA ASP A 95 -20.20 15.00 3.42
C ASP A 95 -21.23 15.10 2.28
N ILE A 96 -21.11 14.26 1.25
CA ILE A 96 -22.09 14.18 0.16
C ILE A 96 -23.47 13.78 0.71
N ALA A 97 -23.54 12.72 1.53
CA ALA A 97 -24.79 12.26 2.12
C ALA A 97 -25.49 13.35 2.96
N MET A 98 -24.71 14.10 3.75
CA MET A 98 -25.21 15.23 4.54
C MET A 98 -25.77 16.33 3.63
N ARG A 99 -25.03 16.75 2.59
CA ARG A 99 -25.48 17.79 1.66
C ARG A 99 -26.73 17.39 0.90
N MET A 100 -26.82 16.14 0.46
CA MET A 100 -27.98 15.60 -0.23
C MET A 100 -29.22 15.58 0.69
N ARG A 101 -29.05 15.25 1.97
CA ARG A 101 -30.12 15.36 2.97
C ARG A 101 -30.59 16.81 3.13
N THR A 102 -29.68 17.76 3.28
CA THR A 102 -30.02 19.18 3.39
C THR A 102 -30.76 19.70 2.15
N LEU A 103 -30.35 19.25 0.96
CA LEU A 103 -31.03 19.60 -0.29
C LEU A 103 -32.45 19.04 -0.34
N ALA A 104 -32.64 17.78 0.05
CA ALA A 104 -33.96 17.14 0.09
C ALA A 104 -34.91 17.83 1.09
N GLU A 105 -34.41 18.26 2.25
CA GLU A 105 -35.18 19.03 3.24
C GLU A 105 -35.55 20.43 2.73
N ARG A 106 -34.67 21.06 1.93
CA ARG A 106 -34.88 22.41 1.39
C ARG A 106 -35.85 22.43 0.20
N TYR A 107 -35.95 21.34 -0.55
CA TYR A 107 -36.80 21.22 -1.73
C TYR A 107 -37.65 19.95 -1.67
N PRO A 108 -38.68 19.91 -0.79
CA PRO A 108 -39.59 18.78 -0.72
C PRO A 108 -40.42 18.72 -2.01
N THR A 109 -40.33 17.59 -2.72
CA THR A 109 -41.14 17.27 -3.91
C THR A 109 -42.56 16.92 -3.55
#